data_AF-A0A3B4HBS4-F1
#
_entry.id   AF-A0A3B4HBS4-F1
#
_cell.length_a   1.000
_cell.length_b   1.000
_cell.length_c   1.000
_cell.angle_alpha   90.00
_cell.angle_beta   90.00
_cell.angle_gamma   90.00
#
_symmetry.space_group_name_H-M   'P 1'
#
loop_
_entity.id
_entity.type
_entity.pdbx_description
1 polymer ?
#
loop_
_entity_poly.entity_id
_entity_poly.type
_entity_poly.pdbx_seq_one_letter_code
_entity_poly.pdbx_strand_id
1 'polypeptide(L)'
;MELQTYRYHGHSMSDPGVSYRTREEIQEVRSKSDPISMLKERMLSHNMASVEEFKEIDIEIRKQVEDATQFATSDPEPPLEELCNHIFSNNPLLEVRGTNPWSKLKSVS
;
A
#
# COMPACT_ATOMS: atom_id res chain seq x y z
N MET A 1 6.21 20.25 -12.27
CA MET A 1 4.78 19.97 -12.07
C MET A 1 4.55 19.86 -10.57
N GLU A 2 3.58 20.58 -10.05
CA GLU A 2 3.17 20.50 -8.64
C GLU A 2 1.73 19.98 -8.61
N LEU A 3 1.47 18.95 -7.79
CA LEU A 3 0.14 18.38 -7.61
C LEU A 3 -0.31 18.61 -6.17
N GLN A 4 -1.28 19.49 -6.00
CA GLN A 4 -1.89 19.74 -4.71
C GLN A 4 -2.87 18.60 -4.39
N THR A 5 -2.55 17.81 -3.35
CA THR A 5 -3.32 16.64 -2.94
C THR A 5 -3.37 16.55 -1.40
N TYR A 6 -4.09 15.55 -0.87
CA TYR A 6 -4.33 15.42 0.56
C TYR A 6 -4.30 13.97 1.04
N ARG A 7 -3.59 13.70 2.16
CA ARG A 7 -3.60 12.40 2.85
C ARG A 7 -4.64 12.37 3.98
N TYR A 8 -5.53 11.39 3.96
CA TYR A 8 -6.54 11.26 5.01
C TYR A 8 -5.98 10.72 6.33
N HIS A 9 -5.06 9.76 6.26
CA HIS A 9 -4.38 9.23 7.44
C HIS A 9 -3.24 10.13 7.89
N GLY A 10 -2.72 9.88 9.10
CA GLY A 10 -1.52 10.50 9.63
C GLY A 10 -0.27 10.26 8.77
N HIS A 11 0.89 10.70 9.25
CA HIS A 11 2.14 10.50 8.50
C HIS A 11 2.50 9.03 8.34
N SER A 12 2.21 8.22 9.36
CA SER A 12 2.42 6.78 9.41
C SER A 12 1.38 6.15 10.35
N MET A 13 1.43 4.82 10.53
CA MET A 13 0.57 4.11 11.50
C MET A 13 0.80 4.55 12.96
N SER A 14 1.97 5.12 13.29
CA SER A 14 2.28 5.61 14.63
C SER A 14 1.83 7.06 14.88
N ASP A 15 1.38 7.77 13.84
CA ASP A 15 0.92 9.15 13.93
C ASP A 15 -0.60 9.23 13.72
N PRO A 16 -1.38 9.58 14.75
CA PRO A 16 -2.82 9.78 14.62
C PRO A 16 -3.19 10.98 13.72
N GLY A 17 -2.29 11.95 13.55
CA GLY A 17 -2.47 13.09 12.66
C GLY A 17 -3.49 14.14 13.09
N VAL A 18 -3.84 14.21 14.38
CA VAL A 18 -4.82 15.14 14.97
C VAL A 18 -4.22 16.17 15.92
N SER A 19 -2.91 16.11 16.17
CA SER A 19 -2.21 17.09 17.01
C SER A 19 -1.85 18.39 16.25
N TYR A 20 -1.83 18.34 14.92
CA TYR A 20 -1.37 19.42 14.05
C TYR A 20 -2.39 19.82 12.96
N ARG A 21 -3.56 19.19 12.94
CA ARG A 21 -4.71 19.51 12.08
C ARG A 21 -5.98 18.97 12.71
N THR A 22 -7.12 19.50 12.29
CA THR A 22 -8.41 19.11 12.86
C THR A 22 -9.02 17.92 12.13
N ARG A 23 -9.94 17.20 12.78
CA ARG A 23 -10.68 16.12 12.11
C ARG A 23 -11.65 16.69 11.08
N GLU A 24 -12.14 17.89 11.35
CA GLU A 24 -13.04 18.67 10.53
C GLU A 24 -12.38 19.02 9.19
N GLU A 25 -11.10 19.43 9.18
CA GLU A 25 -10.35 19.68 7.94
C GLU A 25 -10.31 18.43 7.05
N ILE A 26 -9.97 17.27 7.63
CA ILE A 26 -9.89 15.99 6.89
C ILE A 26 -11.27 15.62 6.33
N GLN A 27 -12.34 15.80 7.11
CA GLN A 27 -13.70 15.50 6.69
C GLN A 27 -14.19 16.47 5.60
N GLU A 28 -13.84 17.74 5.69
CA GLU A 28 -14.17 18.74 4.67
C GLU A 28 -13.53 18.38 3.34
N VAL A 29 -12.23 18.08 3.32
CA VAL A 29 -11.53 17.68 2.08
C VAL A 29 -12.13 16.39 1.52
N ARG A 30 -12.41 15.38 2.35
CA ARG A 30 -13.00 14.11 1.90
C ARG A 30 -14.41 14.30 1.31
N SER A 31 -15.23 15.14 1.91
CA SER A 31 -16.61 15.35 1.44
C SER A 31 -16.71 16.21 0.18
N LYS A 32 -15.79 17.17 0.00
CA LYS A 32 -15.84 18.12 -1.12
C LYS A 32 -14.96 17.74 -2.31
N SER A 33 -13.84 17.05 -2.06
CA SER A 33 -12.75 16.91 -3.03
C SER A 33 -12.14 15.50 -3.09
N ASP A 34 -12.88 14.47 -2.65
CA ASP A 34 -12.43 13.09 -2.81
C ASP A 34 -12.35 12.70 -4.30
N PRO A 35 -11.19 12.24 -4.80
CA PRO A 35 -10.98 12.03 -6.22
C PRO A 35 -11.89 10.94 -6.81
N ILE A 36 -12.24 9.92 -6.02
CA ILE A 36 -13.11 8.83 -6.46
C ILE A 36 -14.55 9.32 -6.58
N SER A 37 -15.02 10.06 -5.58
CA SER A 37 -16.36 10.64 -5.55
C SER A 37 -16.55 11.67 -6.67
N MET A 38 -15.56 12.54 -6.90
CA MET A 38 -15.58 13.50 -8.00
C MET A 38 -15.60 12.83 -9.37
N LEU A 39 -14.84 11.75 -9.57
CA LEU A 39 -14.88 10.99 -10.81
C LEU A 39 -16.24 10.34 -11.02
N LYS A 40 -16.77 9.70 -9.98
CA LYS A 40 -18.10 9.06 -10.00
C LYS A 40 -19.19 10.05 -10.39
N GLU A 41 -19.24 11.21 -9.74
CA GLU A 41 -20.22 12.26 -10.06
C GLU A 41 -20.13 12.70 -11.53
N ARG A 42 -18.91 12.92 -12.05
CA ARG A 42 -18.70 13.31 -13.45
C ARG A 42 -19.15 12.20 -14.41
N MET A 43 -18.81 10.95 -14.15
CA MET A 43 -19.20 9.84 -15.04
C MET A 43 -20.72 9.64 -15.07
N LEU A 44 -21.38 9.76 -13.92
CA LEU A 44 -22.84 9.67 -13.82
C LEU A 44 -23.52 10.85 -14.53
N SER A 45 -23.04 12.09 -14.32
CA SER A 45 -23.64 13.28 -14.94
C SER A 45 -23.49 13.32 -16.47
N HIS A 46 -22.44 12.67 -16.99
CA HIS A 46 -22.20 12.52 -18.42
C HIS A 46 -22.73 11.21 -19.02
N ASN A 47 -23.50 10.43 -18.26
CA ASN A 47 -24.09 9.15 -18.70
C ASN A 47 -23.03 8.17 -19.27
N MET A 48 -21.83 8.18 -18.68
CA MET A 48 -20.70 7.32 -19.05
C MET A 48 -20.69 6.00 -18.26
N ALA A 49 -21.41 5.96 -17.14
CA ALA A 49 -21.61 4.80 -16.30
C ALA A 49 -22.90 4.99 -15.48
N SER A 50 -23.38 3.90 -14.92
CA SER A 50 -24.52 3.81 -14.01
C SER A 50 -24.08 3.68 -12.55
N VAL A 51 -25.02 3.94 -11.63
CA VAL A 51 -24.75 3.74 -10.19
C VAL A 51 -24.52 2.27 -9.87
N GLU A 52 -25.20 1.39 -10.61
CA GLU A 52 -25.14 -0.07 -10.51
C GLU A 52 -23.74 -0.57 -10.89
N GLU A 53 -23.18 -0.12 -12.02
CA GLU A 53 -21.81 -0.48 -12.45
C GLU A 53 -20.77 -0.07 -11.40
N PHE A 54 -20.88 1.11 -10.80
CA PHE A 54 -19.97 1.51 -9.71
C PHE A 54 -20.09 0.59 -8.47
N LYS A 55 -21.30 0.14 -8.13
CA LYS A 55 -21.50 -0.79 -7.02
C LYS A 55 -20.91 -2.17 -7.33
N GLU A 56 -21.05 -2.64 -8.56
CA GLU A 56 -20.45 -3.90 -9.00
C GLU A 56 -18.93 -3.85 -8.93
N ILE A 57 -18.31 -2.75 -9.40
CA ILE A 57 -16.87 -2.51 -9.28
C ILE A 57 -16.44 -2.48 -7.80
N ASP A 58 -17.17 -1.77 -6.94
CA ASP A 58 -16.86 -1.69 -5.51
C ASP A 58 -16.87 -3.09 -4.85
N ILE A 59 -17.81 -3.96 -5.24
CA ILE A 59 -17.91 -5.33 -4.74
C ILE A 59 -16.74 -6.18 -5.24
N GLU A 60 -16.42 -6.10 -6.53
CA GLU A 60 -15.30 -6.83 -7.15
C GLU A 60 -13.97 -6.46 -6.50
N ILE A 61 -13.68 -5.16 -6.38
CA ILE A 61 -12.44 -4.66 -5.80
C ILE A 61 -12.33 -5.04 -4.32
N ARG A 62 -13.42 -4.99 -3.55
CA ARG A 62 -13.41 -5.45 -2.15
C ARG A 62 -13.05 -6.93 -2.06
N LYS A 63 -13.62 -7.77 -2.93
CA LYS A 63 -13.28 -9.19 -2.97
C LYS A 63 -11.81 -9.39 -3.33
N GLN A 64 -11.30 -8.68 -4.34
CA GLN A 64 -9.89 -8.77 -4.73
C GLN A 64 -8.95 -8.39 -3.57
N VAL A 65 -9.26 -7.31 -2.85
CA VAL A 65 -8.47 -6.86 -1.69
C VAL A 65 -8.52 -7.87 -0.55
N GLU A 66 -9.69 -8.48 -0.29
CA GLU A 66 -9.82 -9.52 0.74
C GLU A 66 -9.02 -10.77 0.39
N ASP A 67 -9.15 -11.27 -0.85
CA ASP A 67 -8.40 -12.43 -1.34
C ASP A 67 -6.88 -12.18 -1.27
N ALA A 68 -6.43 -10.97 -1.64
CA ALA A 68 -5.03 -10.57 -1.53
C ALA A 68 -4.56 -10.44 -0.07
N THR A 69 -5.42 -9.97 0.83
CA THR A 69 -5.13 -9.85 2.27
C THR A 69 -5.02 -11.24 2.91
N GLN A 70 -5.89 -12.17 2.53
CA GLN A 70 -5.82 -13.55 2.98
C GLN A 70 -4.53 -14.22 2.51
N PHE A 71 -4.15 -14.03 1.24
CA PHE A 71 -2.86 -14.50 0.73
C PHE A 71 -1.70 -13.90 1.55
N ALA A 72 -1.65 -12.56 1.69
CA ALA A 72 -0.55 -11.88 2.38
C ALA A 72 -0.41 -12.25 3.87
N THR A 73 -1.50 -12.66 4.54
CA THR A 73 -1.47 -13.07 5.95
C THR A 73 -1.20 -14.56 6.16
N SER A 74 -1.35 -15.38 5.12
CA SER A 74 -1.12 -16.83 5.17
C SER A 74 0.18 -17.26 4.50
N ASP A 75 0.77 -16.42 3.66
CA ASP A 75 2.06 -16.66 3.01
C ASP A 75 3.17 -16.76 4.06
N PRO A 76 4.02 -17.81 4.00
CA PRO A 76 5.11 -17.97 4.97
C PRO A 76 6.13 -16.84 4.87
N GLU A 77 6.74 -16.49 6.00
CA GLU A 77 7.87 -15.58 6.00
C GLU A 77 9.03 -16.12 5.14
N PRO A 78 9.88 -15.24 4.58
CA PRO A 78 11.06 -15.66 3.85
C PRO A 78 11.95 -16.60 4.69
N PRO A 79 12.48 -17.68 4.09
CA PRO A 79 13.35 -18.61 4.80
C PRO A 79 14.62 -17.90 5.27
N LEU A 80 15.12 -18.26 6.45
CA LEU A 80 16.27 -17.61 7.08
C LEU A 80 17.54 -17.69 6.22
N GLU A 81 17.66 -18.74 5.40
CA GLU A 81 18.78 -18.97 4.48
C GLU A 81 18.90 -17.87 3.42
N GLU A 82 17.81 -17.18 3.10
CA GLU A 82 17.75 -16.12 2.09
C GLU A 82 17.99 -14.72 2.66
N LEU A 83 18.19 -14.59 3.98
CA LEU A 83 18.34 -13.32 4.68
C LEU A 83 19.36 -12.37 4.04
N CYS A 84 20.45 -12.92 3.51
CA CYS A 84 21.53 -12.15 2.90
C CYS A 84 21.51 -12.11 1.37
N ASN A 85 20.46 -12.62 0.71
CA ASN A 85 20.39 -12.53 -0.75
C ASN A 85 20.31 -11.07 -1.23
N HIS A 86 20.70 -10.84 -2.47
CA HIS A 86 20.59 -9.57 -3.21
C HIS A 86 21.41 -8.40 -2.65
N ILE A 87 22.55 -8.66 -2.00
CA ILE A 87 23.50 -7.62 -1.57
C ILE A 87 24.21 -6.98 -2.78
N PHE A 88 24.61 -7.80 -3.76
CA PHE A 88 25.21 -7.34 -5.01
C PHE A 88 24.49 -7.98 -6.20
N SER A 89 24.47 -7.28 -7.33
CA SER A 89 23.96 -7.81 -8.59
C SER A 89 25.10 -8.43 -9.42
N ASN A 90 24.80 -9.51 -10.16
CA ASN A 90 25.74 -10.21 -11.06
C ASN A 90 27.07 -10.63 -10.41
N ASN A 91 27.04 -11.02 -9.14
CA ASN A 91 28.21 -11.43 -8.40
C ASN A 91 28.16 -12.93 -8.09
N PRO A 92 29.31 -13.64 -8.04
CA PRO A 92 29.35 -15.00 -7.54
C PRO A 92 28.86 -15.09 -6.09
N LEU A 93 28.50 -16.30 -5.65
CA LEU A 93 28.07 -16.57 -4.28
C LEU A 93 29.07 -16.02 -3.25
N LEU A 94 28.55 -15.34 -2.24
CA LEU A 94 29.34 -14.77 -1.14
C LEU A 94 28.95 -15.38 0.21
N GLU A 95 29.92 -15.45 1.12
CA GLU A 95 29.65 -15.69 2.54
C GLU A 95 29.55 -14.34 3.29
N VAL A 96 28.47 -14.17 4.05
CA VAL A 96 28.21 -12.99 4.89
C VAL A 96 28.32 -13.39 6.35
N ARG A 97 29.02 -12.58 7.14
CA ARG A 97 29.17 -12.81 8.58
C ARG A 97 27.87 -12.48 9.31
N GLY A 98 27.37 -13.43 10.10
CA GLY A 98 26.22 -13.23 11.00
C GLY A 98 26.60 -12.53 12.31
N THR A 99 25.82 -12.79 13.38
CA THR A 99 25.99 -12.12 14.68
C THR A 99 27.29 -12.47 15.41
N ASN A 100 27.99 -13.54 15.00
CA ASN A 100 29.28 -13.94 15.53
C ASN A 100 30.21 -14.46 14.42
N PRO A 101 31.53 -14.58 14.65
CA PRO A 101 32.49 -14.99 13.61
C PRO A 101 32.25 -16.37 12.98
N TRP A 102 31.53 -17.25 13.66
CA TRP A 102 31.27 -18.62 13.21
C TRP A 102 29.92 -18.77 12.51
N SER A 103 29.07 -17.75 12.58
CA SER A 103 27.81 -17.68 11.85
C SER A 103 28.09 -17.20 10.43
N LYS A 104 27.95 -18.10 9.47
CA LYS A 104 28.13 -17.83 8.04
C LYS A 104 26.80 -17.96 7.31
N LEU A 105 26.37 -16.89 6.68
CA LEU A 105 25.17 -16.81 5.85
C LEU A 105 25.59 -16.77 4.38
N LYS A 106 24.72 -17.25 3.49
CA LYS A 106 24.98 -17.21 2.04
C LYS A 106 24.28 -16.01 1.44
N SER A 107 24.91 -15.40 0.43
CA SER A 107 24.32 -14.35 -0.38
C SER A 107 24.42 -14.75 -1.85
N VAL A 108 23.28 -14.80 -2.52
CA VAL A 108 23.16 -14.95 -3.97
C VAL A 108 22.61 -13.65 -4.54
N SER A 109 23.14 -13.24 -5.71
CA SER A 109 22.67 -12.07 -6.46
C SER A 109 21.23 -12.18 -6.91
#